data_AF-A0A728ED55-F1
#
_entry.id   AF-A0A728ED55-F1
#
_cell.length_a   1.000
_cell.length_b   1.000
_cell.length_c   1.000
_cell.angle_alpha   90.00
_cell.angle_beta   90.00
_cell.angle_gamma   90.00
#
_symmetry.space_group_name_H-M   'P 1'
#
loop_
_entity.id
_entity.type
_entity.pdbx_description
1 polymer ?
#
loop_
_entity_poly.entity_id
_entity_poly.type
_entity_poly.pdbx_seq_one_letter_code
_entity_poly.pdbx_strand_id
1 'polypeptide(L)'
;MSSGNMLAIFYFLLEGIGNTLLVTFTCFLSAFLFGLTVAVLRRLSPLPLQKILDVLVFILRGIPILIAVFLVYFGLPSIGIYVSPLVAMNLSVGLISGSYLAEVFRGALKLVEPYEITVAKVAGMR
;
A
#
# COMPACT_ATOMS: atom_id res chain seq x y z
N MET A 1 -15.64 35.41 -21.71
CA MET A 1 -15.00 34.09 -21.58
C MET A 1 -15.75 33.15 -22.52
N SER A 2 -15.14 32.81 -23.65
CA SER A 2 -15.82 32.08 -24.74
C SER A 2 -16.22 30.68 -24.30
N SER A 3 -17.41 30.22 -24.69
CA SER A 3 -17.95 28.88 -24.44
C SER A 3 -17.01 27.74 -24.86
N GLY A 4 -16.09 27.99 -25.81
CA GLY A 4 -15.02 27.06 -26.19
C GLY A 4 -14.04 26.71 -25.06
N ASN A 5 -13.80 27.62 -24.11
CA ASN A 5 -12.93 27.37 -22.96
C ASN A 5 -13.61 26.48 -21.91
N MET A 6 -14.95 26.56 -21.79
CA MET A 6 -15.69 25.77 -20.80
C MET A 6 -15.74 24.30 -21.19
N LEU A 7 -15.92 23.99 -22.48
CA LEU A 7 -15.89 22.63 -22.98
C LEU A 7 -14.49 22.00 -22.84
N ALA A 8 -13.42 22.77 -23.09
CA ALA A 8 -12.04 22.32 -22.89
C ALA A 8 -11.74 22.02 -21.41
N ILE A 9 -12.17 22.88 -20.48
CA ILE A 9 -12.05 22.63 -19.04
C ILE A 9 -12.81 21.35 -18.65
N PHE A 10 -14.02 21.15 -19.19
CA PHE A 10 -14.81 19.96 -18.92
C PHE A 10 -14.10 18.68 -19.37
N TYR A 11 -13.52 18.65 -20.58
CA TYR A 11 -12.71 17.52 -21.04
C TYR A 11 -11.45 17.28 -20.19
N PHE A 12 -10.75 18.35 -19.79
CA PHE A 12 -9.59 18.25 -18.90
C PHE A 12 -9.96 17.65 -17.53
N LEU A 13 -11.11 18.02 -16.96
CA LEU A 13 -11.61 17.43 -15.72
C LEU A 13 -11.98 15.95 -15.89
N LEU A 14 -12.59 15.56 -17.01
CA LEU A 14 -12.88 14.16 -17.32
C LEU A 14 -11.60 13.33 -17.42
N GLU A 15 -10.56 13.85 -18.05
CA GLU A 15 -9.24 13.20 -18.09
C GLU A 15 -8.65 13.07 -16.68
N GLY A 16 -8.79 14.11 -15.85
CA GLY A 16 -8.37 14.10 -14.45
C GLY A 16 -9.05 13.01 -13.60
N ILE A 17 -10.33 12.72 -13.86
CA ILE A 17 -11.06 11.61 -13.23
C ILE A 17 -10.40 10.28 -13.62
N GLY A 18 -10.12 10.07 -14.91
CA GLY A 18 -9.45 8.86 -15.40
C GLY A 18 -8.09 8.64 -14.74
N ASN A 19 -7.27 9.70 -14.65
CA ASN A 19 -5.97 9.65 -13.99
C ASN A 19 -6.08 9.35 -12.48
N THR A 20 -7.09 9.91 -11.81
CA THR A 20 -7.32 9.64 -10.38
C THR A 20 -7.68 8.18 -10.17
N LEU A 21 -8.60 7.62 -10.97
CA LEU A 21 -8.97 6.21 -10.90
C LEU A 21 -7.78 5.29 -11.16
N LEU A 22 -6.96 5.62 -12.15
CA LEU A 22 -5.74 4.88 -12.46
C LEU A 22 -4.78 4.86 -11.26
N VAL A 23 -4.44 6.03 -10.73
CA VAL A 23 -3.52 6.16 -9.59
C VAL A 23 -4.09 5.48 -8.35
N THR A 24 -5.38 5.66 -8.05
CA THR A 24 -6.03 5.00 -6.91
C THR A 24 -5.98 3.48 -7.05
N PHE A 25 -6.30 2.94 -8.22
CA PHE A 25 -6.29 1.51 -8.45
C PHE A 25 -4.89 0.92 -8.32
N THR A 26 -3.86 1.54 -8.92
CA THR A 26 -2.49 1.02 -8.84
C THR A 26 -1.92 1.13 -7.43
N CYS A 27 -2.15 2.24 -6.74
CA CYS A 27 -1.72 2.42 -5.35
C CYS A 27 -2.44 1.47 -4.40
N PHE A 28 -3.73 1.22 -4.62
CA PHE A 28 -4.47 0.22 -3.86
C PHE A 28 -3.92 -1.18 -4.11
N LEU A 29 -3.64 -1.55 -5.36
CA LEU A 29 -3.09 -2.85 -5.70
C LEU A 29 -1.71 -3.06 -5.06
N SER A 30 -0.83 -2.07 -5.10
CA SER A 30 0.48 -2.16 -4.44
C SER A 30 0.34 -2.24 -2.92
N ALA A 31 -0.56 -1.45 -2.33
CA ALA A 31 -0.89 -1.51 -0.90
C ALA A 31 -1.43 -2.87 -0.49
N PHE A 32 -2.35 -3.44 -1.29
CA PHE A 32 -2.93 -4.76 -1.07
C PHE A 32 -1.87 -5.86 -1.08
N LEU A 33 -1.06 -5.91 -2.14
CA LEU A 33 -0.02 -6.93 -2.28
C LEU A 33 1.02 -6.81 -1.16
N PHE A 34 1.49 -5.59 -0.86
CA PHE A 34 2.44 -5.36 0.21
C PHE A 34 1.86 -5.73 1.57
N GLY A 35 0.67 -5.22 1.89
CA GLY A 35 0.01 -5.45 3.18
C GLY A 35 -0.30 -6.91 3.43
N LEU A 36 -0.83 -7.61 2.42
CA LEU A 36 -1.12 -9.05 2.50
C LEU A 36 0.17 -9.86 2.69
N THR A 37 1.21 -9.54 1.91
CA THR A 37 2.51 -10.21 2.02
C THR A 37 3.10 -10.05 3.41
N VAL A 38 3.13 -8.83 3.95
CA VAL A 38 3.63 -8.56 5.31
C VAL A 38 2.81 -9.30 6.37
N ALA A 39 1.47 -9.29 6.26
CA ALA A 39 0.60 -9.99 7.21
C ALA A 39 0.81 -11.50 7.20
N VAL A 40 0.91 -12.12 6.03
CA VAL A 40 1.18 -13.55 5.87
C VAL A 40 2.59 -13.90 6.37
N LEU A 41 3.60 -13.13 5.97
CA LEU A 41 4.97 -13.36 6.42
C LEU A 41 5.07 -13.28 7.94
N ARG A 42 4.48 -12.27 8.58
CA ARG A 42 4.44 -12.19 10.05
C ARG A 42 3.82 -13.42 10.70
N ARG A 43 2.76 -13.98 10.10
CA ARG A 43 2.09 -15.17 10.65
C ARG A 43 2.96 -16.43 10.55
N LEU A 44 3.73 -16.58 9.47
CA LEU A 44 4.51 -17.78 9.18
C LEU A 44 5.97 -17.71 9.66
N SER A 45 6.46 -16.52 9.98
CA SER A 45 7.87 -16.29 10.29
C SER A 45 8.24 -16.55 11.75
N PRO A 46 9.51 -16.88 12.06
CA PRO A 46 9.99 -16.95 13.43
C PRO A 46 10.03 -15.56 14.11
N LEU A 47 10.05 -15.53 15.44
CA LEU A 47 9.98 -14.30 16.26
C LEU A 47 10.94 -13.17 15.82
N PRO A 48 12.22 -13.42 15.44
CA PRO A 48 13.11 -12.34 15.01
C PRO A 48 12.60 -11.62 13.75
N LEU A 49 12.12 -12.36 12.75
CA LEU A 49 11.64 -11.80 11.49
C LEU A 49 10.30 -11.07 11.68
N GLN A 50 9.45 -11.55 12.59
CA GLN A 50 8.23 -10.82 12.98
C GLN A 50 8.57 -9.43 13.51
N LYS A 51 9.54 -9.33 14.43
CA LYS A 51 9.98 -8.04 14.99
C LYS A 51 10.51 -7.08 13.92
N ILE A 52 11.27 -7.58 12.94
CA ILE A 52 11.75 -6.76 11.82
C ILE A 52 10.58 -6.21 11.01
N LEU A 53 9.59 -7.04 10.68
CA LEU A 53 8.39 -6.62 9.96
C LEU A 53 7.53 -5.65 10.79
N ASP A 54 7.49 -5.81 12.11
CA ASP A 54 6.82 -4.89 13.04
C ASP A 54 7.46 -3.51 13.03
N VAL A 55 8.78 -3.44 13.13
CA VAL A 55 9.54 -2.18 13.05
C VAL A 55 9.37 -1.54 11.67
N LEU A 56 9.43 -2.31 10.59
CA LEU A 56 9.26 -1.80 9.23
C LEU A 56 7.90 -1.12 9.03
N VAL A 57 6.80 -1.77 9.43
CA VAL A 57 5.46 -1.18 9.34
C VAL A 57 5.30 -0.01 10.30
N PHE A 58 5.87 -0.09 11.51
CA PHE A 58 5.83 1.02 12.45
C PHE A 58 6.48 2.28 11.87
N ILE A 59 7.66 2.15 11.26
CA ILE A 59 8.37 3.25 10.61
C ILE A 59 7.53 3.79 9.44
N LEU A 60 7.05 2.94 8.53
CA LEU A 60 6.27 3.38 7.38
C LEU A 60 5.02 4.18 7.78
N ARG A 61 4.32 3.76 8.83
CA ARG A 61 3.13 4.46 9.36
C ARG A 61 3.47 5.74 10.11
N GLY A 62 4.73 5.93 10.50
CA GLY A 62 5.22 7.15 11.12
C GLY A 62 5.65 8.23 10.12
N ILE A 63 5.80 7.90 8.83
CA ILE A 63 6.21 8.84 7.80
C ILE A 63 4.98 9.60 7.27
N PRO A 64 4.97 10.96 7.29
CA PRO A 64 3.93 11.73 6.64
C PRO A 64 3.88 11.43 5.14
N ILE A 65 2.70 11.08 4.63
CA ILE A 65 2.54 10.58 3.26
C ILE A 65 3.06 11.57 2.21
N LEU A 66 2.85 12.87 2.45
CA LEU A 66 3.34 13.93 1.58
C LEU A 66 4.88 13.92 1.50
N ILE A 67 5.56 13.81 2.64
CA ILE A 67 7.03 13.74 2.71
C ILE A 67 7.54 12.53 1.95
N ALA A 68 6.89 11.37 2.08
CA ALA A 68 7.28 10.17 1.36
C ALA A 68 7.17 10.35 -0.16
N VAL A 69 6.09 10.98 -0.65
CA VAL A 69 5.94 11.26 -2.09
C VAL A 69 7.04 12.22 -2.56
N PHE A 70 7.32 13.28 -1.82
CA PHE A 70 8.40 14.21 -2.13
C PHE A 70 9.78 13.53 -2.16
N LEU A 71 10.09 12.71 -1.15
CA LEU A 71 11.38 12.03 -1.06
C LEU A 71 11.56 11.02 -2.19
N VAL A 72 10.53 10.28 -2.56
CA VAL A 72 10.64 9.32 -3.67
C VAL A 72 10.71 10.03 -5.02
N TYR A 73 9.89 11.04 -5.27
CA TYR A 73 9.84 11.70 -6.57
C TYR A 73 11.03 12.65 -6.82
N PHE A 74 11.48 13.39 -5.81
CA PHE A 74 12.57 14.36 -5.93
C PHE A 74 13.88 13.89 -5.29
N GLY A 75 13.82 13.05 -4.25
CA GLY A 75 15.01 12.54 -3.57
C GLY A 75 15.70 11.41 -4.33
N LEU A 76 14.97 10.43 -4.90
CA LEU A 76 15.59 9.35 -5.69
C LEU A 76 16.40 9.86 -6.89
N PRO A 77 15.95 10.87 -7.67
CA PRO A 77 16.77 11.46 -8.72
C PRO A 77 18.10 12.02 -8.22
N SER A 78 18.18 12.45 -6.96
CA SER A 78 19.42 13.00 -6.37
C SER A 78 20.52 11.94 -6.20
N ILE A 79 20.14 10.66 -6.20
CA ILE A 79 21.06 9.50 -6.20
C ILE A 79 21.11 8.77 -7.56
N GLY A 80 20.58 9.40 -8.62
CA GLY A 80 20.61 8.89 -9.99
C GLY A 80 19.47 7.94 -10.37
N ILE A 81 18.45 7.78 -9.51
CA ILE A 81 17.29 6.91 -9.79
C ILE A 81 16.09 7.77 -10.20
N TYR A 82 15.75 7.74 -11.48
CA TYR A 82 14.60 8.48 -12.02
C TYR A 82 13.37 7.58 -12.06
N VAL A 83 12.28 8.04 -11.44
CA VAL A 83 11.01 7.31 -11.39
C VAL A 83 9.89 8.15 -11.98
N SER A 84 8.93 7.50 -12.64
CA SER A 84 7.72 8.20 -13.11
C SER A 84 6.85 8.62 -11.93
N PRO A 85 5.98 9.65 -12.07
CA PRO A 85 5.06 10.05 -11.01
C PRO A 85 4.20 8.90 -10.48
N LEU A 86 3.74 8.02 -11.38
CA LEU A 86 2.93 6.85 -11.00
C LEU A 86 3.73 5.87 -10.12
N VAL A 87 4.99 5.60 -10.48
CA VAL A 87 5.87 4.73 -9.68
C VAL A 87 6.17 5.38 -8.33
N ALA A 88 6.42 6.68 -8.30
CA ALA A 88 6.63 7.40 -7.04
C ALA A 88 5.40 7.30 -6.12
N MET A 89 4.19 7.46 -6.66
CA MET A 89 2.95 7.28 -5.92
C MET A 89 2.81 5.84 -5.40
N ASN A 90 3.08 4.83 -6.22
CA ASN A 90 2.99 3.43 -5.79
C ASN A 90 4.01 3.08 -4.69
N LEU A 91 5.23 3.62 -4.74
CA LEU A 91 6.26 3.39 -3.72
C LEU A 91 5.99 4.17 -2.43
N SER A 92 5.45 5.37 -2.51
CA SER A 92 5.18 6.19 -1.33
C SER A 92 3.80 5.89 -0.74
N VAL A 93 2.74 6.24 -1.47
CA VAL A 93 1.34 6.06 -1.04
C VAL A 93 1.04 4.58 -0.90
N GLY A 94 1.39 3.77 -1.91
CA GLY A 94 1.12 2.33 -1.90
C GLY A 94 1.77 1.60 -0.73
N LEU A 95 3.06 1.80 -0.44
CA LEU A 95 3.72 1.11 0.67
C LEU A 95 3.23 1.61 2.04
N ILE A 96 3.01 2.92 2.20
CA ILE A 96 2.48 3.47 3.45
C ILE A 96 1.06 2.93 3.67
N SER A 97 0.15 3.05 2.71
CA SER A 97 -1.20 2.47 2.80
C SER A 97 -1.17 0.96 3.00
N GLY A 98 -0.25 0.25 2.35
CA GLY A 98 -0.06 -1.18 2.53
C GLY A 98 0.39 -1.56 3.94
N SER A 99 1.18 -0.72 4.59
CA SER A 99 1.57 -0.92 6.00
C SER A 99 0.38 -0.78 6.96
N TYR A 100 -0.57 0.12 6.69
CA TYR A 100 -1.84 0.15 7.41
C TYR A 100 -2.68 -1.09 7.12
N LEU A 101 -2.73 -1.53 5.87
CA LEU A 101 -3.48 -2.71 5.48
C LEU A 101 -2.89 -4.00 6.07
N ALA A 102 -1.58 -4.08 6.26
CA ALA A 102 -0.92 -5.17 6.99
C ALA A 102 -1.47 -5.32 8.42
N GLU A 103 -1.77 -4.20 9.10
CA GLU A 103 -2.37 -4.22 10.44
C GLU A 103 -3.85 -4.61 10.41
N VAL A 104 -4.59 -4.16 9.39
CA VAL A 104 -5.99 -4.58 9.18
C VAL A 104 -6.05 -6.10 8.97
N PHE A 105 -5.21 -6.64 8.09
CA PHE A 105 -5.13 -8.09 7.88
C PHE A 105 -4.64 -8.83 9.13
N ARG A 106 -3.66 -8.31 9.85
CA ARG A 106 -3.22 -8.90 11.13
C ARG A 106 -4.37 -8.93 12.15
N GLY A 107 -5.17 -7.87 12.21
CA GLY A 107 -6.37 -7.82 13.03
C GLY A 107 -7.39 -8.88 12.62
N ALA A 108 -7.70 -8.95 11.32
CA ALA A 108 -8.64 -9.93 10.77
C ALA A 108 -8.20 -11.38 11.01
N LEU A 109 -6.93 -11.70 10.79
CA LEU A 109 -6.38 -13.05 11.04
C LEU A 109 -6.41 -13.45 12.52
N LYS A 110 -6.35 -12.48 13.44
CA LYS A 110 -6.45 -12.73 14.89
C LYS A 110 -7.89 -12.95 15.38
N LEU A 111 -8.91 -12.65 14.56
CA LEU A 111 -10.30 -12.92 14.91
C LEU A 111 -10.66 -14.41 14.81
N VAL A 112 -9.88 -15.19 14.04
CA VAL A 112 -10.08 -16.64 13.91
C VAL A 112 -9.69 -17.32 15.21
N GLU A 113 -10.59 -18.11 15.77
CA GLU A 113 -10.35 -18.73 17.07
C GLU A 113 -9.32 -19.87 16.97
N PRO A 114 -8.41 -20.01 17.94
CA PRO A 114 -7.41 -21.08 17.92
C PRO A 114 -8.01 -22.49 17.84
N TYR A 115 -9.22 -22.68 18.35
CA TYR A 115 -9.90 -23.98 18.30
C TYR A 115 -10.26 -24.37 16.87
N GLU A 116 -10.67 -23.42 16.02
CA GLU A 116 -11.06 -23.69 14.62
C GLU A 116 -9.86 -24.21 13.83
N ILE A 117 -8.68 -23.61 14.07
CA ILE A 117 -7.41 -24.07 13.47
C ILE A 117 -7.03 -25.46 13.98
N THR A 118 -7.31 -25.76 15.24
CA THR A 118 -7.02 -27.08 15.85
C THR A 118 -7.93 -28.17 15.27
N VAL A 119 -9.23 -27.90 15.14
CA VAL A 119 -10.20 -28.83 14.52
C VAL A 119 -9.82 -29.11 13.06
N ALA A 120 -9.46 -28.09 12.29
CA ALA A 120 -9.00 -28.26 10.91
C ALA A 120 -7.78 -29.19 10.81
N LYS A 121 -6.81 -29.06 11.74
CA LYS A 121 -5.64 -29.94 11.80
C LYS A 121 -5.99 -31.39 12.14
N VAL A 122 -6.93 -31.61 13.06
CA VAL A 122 -7.42 -32.96 13.42
C VAL A 122 -8.18 -33.60 12.25
N ALA A 123 -8.87 -32.80 11.43
CA ALA A 123 -9.55 -33.24 10.21
C ALA A 123 -8.60 -33.55 9.04
N GLY A 124 -7.29 -33.39 9.21
CA GLY A 124 -6.26 -33.72 8.21
C GLY A 124 -5.79 -32.55 7.34
N MET A 125 -6.23 -31.31 7.62
CA MET A 125 -5.70 -30.11 6.96
C MET A 125 -4.31 -29.75 7.53
N ARG A 126 -3.37 -29.34 6.66
CA ARG A 126 -1.99 -28.99 7.04
C ARG A 126 -1.72 -27.51 6.87
#